data_AF-A0A453EL14-F1
#
_entry.id   AF-A0A453EL14-F1
#
_cell.length_a   1.000
_cell.length_b   1.000
_cell.length_c   1.000
_cell.angle_alpha   90.00
_cell.angle_beta   90.00
_cell.angle_gamma   90.00
#
_symmetry.space_group_name_H-M   'P 1'
#
loop_
_entity.id
_entity.type
_entity.pdbx_description
1 polymer ?
#
loop_
_entity_poly.entity_id
_entity_poly.type
_entity_poly.pdbx_seq_one_letter_code
_entity_poly.pdbx_strand_id
1 'polypeptide(L)'
;PRVRFFHWLANLDRCWTADRLARRNLPHPQRCPLCDQAPETIHHLLLECSFSRQVWHEIFSWLRLSCPLPNDDATLHDWWRSARHDTPKPMHKGLASAALLVPWMIWKHRNGCVFEGAPPSVTSLTARIKEEAALWARAGALGLRAILPQTWDVH
;
A
#
# COMPACT_ATOMS: atom_id res chain seq x y z
N PRO A 1 6.51 -1.84 -14.65
CA PRO A 1 7.88 -1.33 -14.37
C PRO A 1 8.00 -0.50 -13.08
N ARG A 2 7.20 0.57 -12.91
CA ARG A 2 7.30 1.52 -11.78
C ARG A 2 7.05 0.88 -10.41
N VAL A 3 6.02 0.05 -10.28
CA VAL A 3 5.67 -0.66 -9.02
C VAL A 3 6.83 -1.54 -8.54
N ARG A 4 7.37 -2.38 -9.43
CA ARG A 4 8.49 -3.28 -9.08
C ARG A 4 9.74 -2.50 -8.66
N PHE A 5 10.02 -1.38 -9.33
CA PHE A 5 11.13 -0.51 -8.99
C PHE A 5 10.94 0.14 -7.61
N PHE A 6 9.73 0.59 -7.29
CA PHE A 6 9.41 1.07 -5.95
C PHE A 6 9.63 0.01 -4.88
N HIS A 7 9.11 -1.22 -5.07
CA HIS A 7 9.31 -2.31 -4.11
C HIS A 7 10.79 -2.65 -3.91
N TRP A 8 11.59 -2.62 -4.99
CA TRP A 8 13.04 -2.78 -4.89
C TRP A 8 13.69 -1.67 -4.06
N LEU A 9 13.32 -0.39 -4.27
CA LEU A 9 13.81 0.72 -3.45
C LEU A 9 13.38 0.60 -1.99
N ALA A 10 12.11 0.25 -1.74
CA ALA A 10 11.57 0.09 -0.39
C ALA A 10 12.31 -0.99 0.40
N ASN A 11 12.58 -2.14 -0.22
CA ASN A 11 13.33 -3.23 0.40
C ASN A 11 14.79 -2.88 0.71
N LEU A 12 15.37 -1.89 0.02
CA LEU A 12 16.73 -1.43 0.26
C LEU A 12 16.81 -0.22 1.20
N ASP A 13 15.68 0.22 1.76
CA ASP A 13 15.57 1.49 2.50
C ASP A 13 16.08 2.69 1.66
N ARG A 14 15.73 2.67 0.37
CA ARG A 14 16.16 3.66 -0.62
C ARG A 14 15.01 4.53 -1.14
N CYS A 15 13.87 4.54 -0.46
CA CYS A 15 12.82 5.53 -0.68
C CYS A 15 13.21 6.89 -0.08
N TRP A 16 12.67 7.98 -0.62
CA TRP A 16 12.90 9.34 -0.10
C TRP A 16 11.92 9.69 1.02
N THR A 17 12.01 8.94 2.12
CA THR A 17 11.30 9.18 3.38
C THR A 17 11.99 10.25 4.22
N ALA A 18 11.28 10.81 5.21
CA ALA A 18 11.80 11.88 6.06
C ALA A 18 13.09 11.47 6.80
N ASP A 19 13.19 10.24 7.31
CA ASP A 19 14.41 9.72 7.94
C ASP A 19 15.63 9.79 7.02
N ARG A 20 15.44 9.52 5.74
CA ARG A 20 16.54 9.46 4.77
C ARG A 20 16.97 10.86 4.33
N LEU A 21 16.01 11.78 4.24
CA LEU A 21 16.29 13.20 4.06
C LEU A 21 17.06 13.76 5.27
N ALA A 22 16.64 13.41 6.49
CA ALA A 22 17.31 13.79 7.72
C ALA A 22 18.77 13.32 7.77
N ARG A 23 19.05 12.05 7.40
CA ARG A 23 20.42 11.51 7.28
C ARG A 23 21.32 12.28 6.29
N ARG A 24 20.74 13.08 5.40
CA ARG A 24 21.46 13.90 4.41
C ARG A 24 21.40 15.40 4.69
N ASN A 25 20.91 15.81 5.87
CA ASN A 25 20.71 17.21 6.24
C ASN A 25 19.82 17.98 5.24
N LEU A 26 18.85 17.29 4.61
CA LEU A 26 17.88 17.91 3.73
C LEU A 26 16.61 18.31 4.50
N PRO A 27 15.85 19.33 4.06
CA PRO A 27 14.57 19.68 4.66
C PRO A 27 13.62 18.48 4.70
N HIS A 28 13.02 18.23 5.86
CA HIS A 28 12.13 17.09 6.08
C HIS A 28 11.10 17.41 7.17
N PRO A 29 9.89 16.83 7.07
CA PRO A 29 8.91 16.91 8.14
C PRO A 29 9.38 16.09 9.34
N GLN A 30 9.10 16.57 10.56
CA GLN A 30 9.44 15.87 11.80
C GLN A 30 8.55 14.65 12.05
N ARG A 31 7.35 14.66 11.47
CA ARG A 31 6.31 13.65 11.63
C ARG A 31 5.86 13.15 10.26
N CYS A 32 5.31 11.95 10.24
CA CYS A 32 4.79 11.31 9.03
C CYS A 32 3.72 12.20 8.37
N PRO A 33 3.86 12.53 7.07
CA PRO A 33 2.89 13.37 6.36
C PRO A 33 1.47 12.80 6.31
N LEU A 34 1.29 11.49 6.57
CA LEU A 34 -0.02 10.84 6.49
C LEU A 34 -0.74 10.76 7.83
N CYS A 35 -0.04 10.43 8.92
CA CYS A 35 -0.66 10.24 10.23
C CYS A 35 -0.31 11.30 11.28
N ASP A 36 0.74 12.09 11.06
CA ASP A 36 1.25 13.10 11.99
C ASP A 36 1.58 12.59 13.42
N GLN A 37 1.75 11.27 13.59
CA GLN A 37 1.89 10.64 14.91
C GLN A 37 3.32 10.22 15.26
N ALA A 38 4.13 9.85 14.27
CA ALA A 38 5.49 9.33 14.46
C ALA A 38 6.43 9.79 13.33
N PRO A 39 7.77 9.72 13.50
CA PRO A 39 8.71 9.96 12.41
C PRO A 39 8.47 9.02 11.22
N GLU A 40 8.68 9.52 10.01
CA GLU A 40 8.49 8.71 8.80
C GLU A 40 9.74 7.88 8.47
N THR A 41 9.55 6.56 8.47
CA THR A 41 10.43 5.58 7.81
C THR A 41 9.60 4.82 6.77
N ILE A 42 10.25 4.06 5.86
CA ILE A 42 9.49 3.22 4.92
C ILE A 42 8.72 2.11 5.64
N HIS A 43 9.27 1.61 6.74
CA HIS A 43 8.63 0.62 7.61
C HIS A 43 7.38 1.20 8.28
N HIS A 44 7.52 2.36 8.93
CA HIS A 44 6.39 3.08 9.49
C HIS A 44 5.32 3.36 8.44
N LEU A 45 5.72 3.95 7.31
CA LEU A 45 4.79 4.35 6.24
C LEU A 45 3.95 3.19 5.71
N LEU A 46 4.52 1.98 5.59
CA LEU A 46 3.84 0.85 4.96
C LEU A 46 3.17 -0.11 5.94
N LEU A 47 3.65 -0.20 7.19
CA LEU A 47 3.24 -1.23 8.15
C LEU A 47 2.62 -0.66 9.44
N GLU A 48 3.21 0.37 10.04
CA GLU A 48 2.78 0.87 11.36
C GLU A 48 1.84 2.08 11.31
N CYS A 49 1.95 2.89 10.25
CA CYS A 49 1.24 4.14 10.09
C CYS A 49 -0.28 3.89 10.20
N SER A 50 -0.92 4.56 11.16
CA SER A 50 -2.37 4.40 11.42
C SER A 50 -3.21 4.68 10.17
N PHE A 51 -2.85 5.70 9.40
CA PHE A 51 -3.45 5.99 8.09
C PHE A 51 -3.31 4.81 7.13
N SER A 52 -2.10 4.27 6.96
CA SER A 52 -1.84 3.16 6.06
C SER A 52 -2.52 1.86 6.49
N ARG A 53 -2.56 1.57 7.80
CA ARG A 53 -3.28 0.42 8.35
C ARG A 53 -4.78 0.50 8.05
N GLN A 54 -5.38 1.68 8.13
CA GLN A 54 -6.77 1.89 7.72
C GLN A 54 -6.97 1.61 6.22
N VAL A 55 -6.07 2.09 5.37
CA VAL A 55 -6.10 1.83 3.92
C VAL A 55 -6.00 0.32 3.63
N TRP A 56 -5.06 -0.38 4.28
CA TRP A 56 -4.93 -1.83 4.17
C TRP A 56 -6.24 -2.54 4.55
N HIS A 57 -6.82 -2.16 5.69
CA HIS A 57 -8.08 -2.73 6.16
C HIS A 57 -9.22 -2.54 5.16
N GLU A 58 -9.45 -1.31 4.68
CA GLU A 58 -10.52 -1.01 3.73
C GLU A 58 -10.36 -1.78 2.41
N ILE A 59 -9.13 -1.89 1.90
CA ILE A 59 -8.86 -2.59 0.64
C ILE A 59 -8.97 -4.11 0.80
N PHE A 60 -8.46 -4.68 1.89
CA PHE A 60 -8.52 -6.13 2.12
C PHE A 60 -9.94 -6.59 2.40
N SER A 61 -10.71 -5.80 3.16
CA SER A 61 -12.14 -6.00 3.36
C SER A 61 -12.88 -5.99 2.02
N TRP A 62 -12.63 -4.98 1.18
CA TRP A 62 -13.23 -4.89 -0.15
C TRP A 62 -12.87 -6.06 -1.07
N LEU A 63 -11.61 -6.52 -1.05
CA LEU A 63 -11.14 -7.67 -1.82
C LEU A 63 -11.51 -9.04 -1.20
N ARG A 64 -12.18 -9.05 -0.04
CA ARG A 64 -12.54 -10.27 0.71
C ARG A 64 -11.32 -11.15 1.04
N LEU A 65 -10.18 -10.53 1.33
CA LEU A 65 -8.97 -11.22 1.77
C LEU A 65 -8.97 -11.33 3.30
N SER A 66 -9.07 -12.57 3.80
CA SER A 66 -9.14 -12.85 5.25
C SER A 66 -7.79 -13.06 5.93
N CYS A 67 -6.69 -12.74 5.26
CA CYS A 67 -5.35 -12.91 5.84
C CYS A 67 -4.97 -11.74 6.76
N PRO A 68 -3.96 -11.93 7.63
CA PRO A 68 -3.47 -10.86 8.50
C PRO A 68 -3.08 -9.61 7.70
N LEU A 69 -3.45 -8.43 8.21
CA LEU A 69 -2.97 -7.15 7.68
C LEU A 69 -1.54 -6.89 8.16
N PRO A 70 -0.76 -6.07 7.42
CA PRO A 70 0.55 -5.69 7.91
C PRO A 70 0.39 -4.87 9.19
N ASN A 71 1.18 -5.22 10.19
CA ASN A 71 1.18 -4.53 11.48
C ASN A 71 2.62 -4.43 12.01
N ASP A 72 2.99 -5.22 13.01
CA ASP A 72 4.30 -5.19 13.68
C ASP A 72 5.34 -6.11 13.01
N ASP A 73 5.14 -6.43 11.72
CA ASP A 73 6.07 -7.25 10.95
C ASP A 73 7.40 -6.51 10.79
N ALA A 74 8.51 -7.25 10.88
CA ALA A 74 9.85 -6.66 10.70
C ALA A 74 10.04 -6.05 9.30
N THR A 75 9.44 -6.66 8.28
CA THR A 75 9.45 -6.17 6.90
C THR A 75 8.14 -6.47 6.17
N LEU A 76 7.86 -5.72 5.10
CA LEU A 76 6.74 -6.01 4.20
C LEU A 76 6.86 -7.41 3.59
N HIS A 77 8.09 -7.91 3.41
CA HIS A 77 8.32 -9.25 2.89
C HIS A 77 7.95 -10.35 3.89
N ASP A 78 8.21 -10.13 5.19
CA ASP A 78 7.83 -11.06 6.26
C ASP A 78 6.31 -11.13 6.42
N TRP A 79 5.64 -9.97 6.43
CA TRP A 79 4.18 -9.90 6.34
C TRP A 79 3.65 -10.70 5.15
N TRP A 80 4.18 -10.44 3.94
CA TRP A 80 3.75 -11.11 2.72
C TRP A 80 3.86 -12.64 2.82
N ARG A 81 4.94 -13.15 3.44
CA ARG A 81 5.15 -14.58 3.64
C ARG A 81 4.07 -15.18 4.53
N SER A 82 3.76 -14.51 5.64
CA SER A 82 2.70 -14.89 6.59
C SER A 82 1.31 -14.85 5.93
N ALA A 83 0.95 -13.70 5.34
CA ALA A 83 -0.33 -13.51 4.68
C ALA A 83 -0.57 -14.53 3.55
N ARG A 84 0.46 -14.88 2.78
CA ARG A 84 0.35 -15.90 1.73
C ARG A 84 0.12 -17.31 2.29
N HIS A 85 0.76 -17.65 3.41
CA HIS A 85 0.57 -18.94 4.08
C HIS A 85 -0.90 -19.12 4.51
N ASP A 86 -1.49 -18.07 5.08
CA ASP A 86 -2.86 -18.11 5.62
C ASP A 86 -3.95 -17.89 4.56
N THR A 87 -3.56 -17.58 3.33
CA THR A 87 -4.49 -17.36 2.21
C THR A 87 -4.66 -18.64 1.38
N PRO A 88 -5.89 -19.02 0.99
CA PRO A 88 -6.13 -20.13 0.07
C PRO A 88 -5.36 -19.96 -1.26
N LYS A 89 -4.76 -21.05 -1.77
CA LYS A 89 -3.98 -21.05 -3.03
C LYS A 89 -4.64 -20.33 -4.21
N PRO A 90 -5.96 -20.46 -4.47
CA PRO A 90 -6.62 -19.76 -5.57
C PRO A 90 -6.49 -18.22 -5.49
N MET A 91 -6.40 -17.66 -4.28
CA MET A 91 -6.34 -16.22 -4.04
C MET A 91 -4.90 -15.67 -4.04
N HIS A 92 -3.86 -16.52 -4.06
CA HIS A 92 -2.46 -16.09 -3.98
C HIS A 92 -2.08 -15.05 -5.03
N LYS A 93 -2.56 -15.19 -6.26
CA LYS A 93 -2.29 -14.23 -7.33
C LYS A 93 -2.98 -12.88 -7.10
N GLY A 94 -4.18 -12.89 -6.52
CA GLY A 94 -4.91 -11.69 -6.13
C GLY A 94 -4.23 -10.98 -4.96
N LEU A 95 -3.86 -11.73 -3.92
CA LEU A 95 -3.07 -11.22 -2.79
C LEU A 95 -1.73 -10.62 -3.25
N ALA A 96 -1.01 -11.31 -4.14
CA ALA A 96 0.26 -10.79 -4.70
C ALA A 96 0.05 -9.44 -5.40
N SER A 97 -1.06 -9.28 -6.11
CA SER A 97 -1.39 -8.03 -6.80
C SER A 97 -1.71 -6.91 -5.80
N ALA A 98 -2.50 -7.22 -4.77
CA ALA A 98 -2.82 -6.27 -3.69
C ALA A 98 -1.57 -5.85 -2.89
N ALA A 99 -0.72 -6.82 -2.52
CA ALA A 99 0.54 -6.59 -1.82
C ALA A 99 1.53 -5.73 -2.62
N LEU A 100 1.42 -5.70 -3.95
CA LEU A 100 2.19 -4.81 -4.80
C LEU A 100 1.53 -3.43 -4.95
N LEU A 101 0.22 -3.40 -5.16
CA LEU A 101 -0.54 -2.21 -5.49
C LEU A 101 -0.72 -1.26 -4.30
N VAL A 102 -1.13 -1.78 -3.13
CA VAL A 102 -1.45 -0.95 -1.97
C VAL A 102 -0.24 -0.13 -1.48
N PRO A 103 0.96 -0.71 -1.25
CA PRO A 103 2.15 0.05 -0.89
C PRO A 103 2.53 1.12 -1.91
N TRP A 104 2.40 0.79 -3.20
CA TRP A 104 2.69 1.73 -4.28
C TRP A 104 1.73 2.92 -4.28
N MET A 105 0.45 2.67 -4.05
CA MET A 105 -0.57 3.73 -4.00
C MET A 105 -0.40 4.60 -2.75
N ILE A 106 -0.09 4.01 -1.59
CA ILE A 106 0.27 4.76 -0.36
C ILE A 106 1.47 5.67 -0.63
N TRP A 107 2.52 5.15 -1.26
CA TRP A 107 3.71 5.94 -1.62
C TRP A 107 3.38 7.11 -2.54
N LYS A 108 2.56 6.88 -3.59
CA LYS A 108 2.10 7.96 -4.48
C LYS A 108 1.28 9.01 -3.71
N HIS A 109 0.38 8.58 -2.84
CA HIS A 109 -0.46 9.49 -2.05
C HIS A 109 0.38 10.36 -1.12
N ARG A 110 1.33 9.76 -0.40
CA ARG A 110 2.30 10.46 0.43
C ARG A 110 3.07 11.50 -0.39
N ASN A 111 3.56 11.15 -1.58
CA ASN A 111 4.28 12.10 -2.42
C ASN A 111 3.40 13.28 -2.84
N GLY A 112 2.12 13.04 -3.18
CA GLY A 112 1.16 14.13 -3.42
C GLY A 112 1.01 15.04 -2.19
N CYS A 113 0.93 14.46 -0.98
CA CYS A 113 0.85 15.26 0.25
C CYS A 113 2.09 16.14 0.45
N VAL A 114 3.29 15.61 0.16
CA VAL A 114 4.56 16.33 0.35
C VAL A 114 4.83 17.37 -0.73
N PHE A 115 4.57 17.06 -2.00
CA PHE A 115 4.97 17.91 -3.12
C PHE A 115 3.85 18.83 -3.63
N GLU A 116 2.59 18.42 -3.45
CA GLU A 116 1.41 19.17 -3.95
C GLU A 116 0.59 19.77 -2.79
N GLY A 117 0.96 19.50 -1.53
CA GLY A 117 0.22 19.97 -0.36
C GLY A 117 -1.17 19.37 -0.21
N ALA A 118 -1.46 18.26 -0.90
CA ALA A 118 -2.75 17.58 -0.82
C ALA A 118 -2.98 17.05 0.61
N PRO A 119 -4.19 17.18 1.18
CA PRO A 119 -4.49 16.64 2.50
C PRO A 119 -4.50 15.09 2.46
N PRO A 120 -3.98 14.42 3.50
CA PRO A 120 -4.15 12.98 3.66
C PRO A 120 -5.64 12.60 3.69
N SER A 121 -6.05 11.66 2.84
CA SER A 121 -7.44 11.20 2.78
C SER A 121 -7.48 9.71 2.49
N VAL A 122 -7.92 8.92 3.48
CA VAL A 122 -8.11 7.47 3.32
C VAL A 122 -9.14 7.20 2.23
N THR A 123 -10.28 7.90 2.27
CA THR A 123 -11.37 7.75 1.29
C THR A 123 -10.92 7.98 -0.15
N SER A 124 -10.18 9.07 -0.40
CA SER A 124 -9.65 9.38 -1.74
C SER A 124 -8.65 8.31 -2.19
N LEU A 125 -7.75 7.90 -1.30
CA LEU A 125 -6.76 6.89 -1.62
C LEU A 125 -7.39 5.51 -1.88
N THR A 126 -8.36 5.09 -1.07
CA THR A 126 -9.00 3.78 -1.24
C THR A 126 -9.86 3.74 -2.51
N ALA A 127 -10.54 4.83 -2.87
CA ALA A 127 -11.20 4.95 -4.18
C ALA A 127 -10.21 4.78 -5.35
N ARG A 128 -9.09 5.49 -5.32
CA ARG A 128 -8.05 5.39 -6.35
C ARG A 128 -7.41 4.00 -6.43
N ILE A 129 -7.22 3.33 -5.30
CA ILE A 129 -6.72 1.94 -5.28
C ILE A 129 -7.73 1.00 -5.95
N LYS A 130 -9.03 1.17 -5.68
CA LYS A 130 -10.10 0.37 -6.29
C LYS A 130 -10.15 0.55 -7.80
N GLU A 131 -10.04 1.79 -8.28
CA GLU A 131 -9.96 2.12 -9.71
C GLU A 131 -8.74 1.49 -10.39
N GLU A 132 -7.56 1.65 -9.78
CA GLU A 132 -6.30 1.09 -10.30
C GLU A 132 -6.33 -0.45 -10.28
N ALA A 133 -6.93 -1.06 -9.26
CA ALA A 133 -7.13 -2.51 -9.19
C ALA A 133 -8.04 -3.02 -10.32
N ALA A 134 -9.13 -2.30 -10.61
CA ALA A 134 -10.01 -2.63 -11.74
C ALA A 134 -9.28 -2.50 -13.09
N LEU A 135 -8.45 -1.46 -13.24
CA LEU A 135 -7.59 -1.29 -14.42
C LEU A 135 -6.60 -2.46 -14.59
N TRP A 136 -5.92 -2.88 -13.51
CA TRP A 136 -4.99 -4.00 -13.55
C TRP A 136 -5.70 -5.31 -13.91
N ALA A 137 -6.90 -5.54 -13.37
CA ALA A 137 -7.71 -6.70 -13.71
C ALA A 137 -8.11 -6.72 -15.18
N ARG A 138 -8.56 -5.58 -15.73
CA ARG A 138 -8.86 -5.43 -17.17
C ARG A 138 -7.61 -5.62 -18.06
N ALA A 139 -6.45 -5.18 -17.58
CA ALA A 139 -5.17 -5.33 -18.26
C ALA A 139 -4.56 -6.74 -18.15
N GLY A 140 -5.26 -7.71 -17.54
CA GLY A 140 -4.85 -9.12 -17.51
C GLY A 140 -4.32 -9.64 -16.17
N ALA A 141 -4.43 -8.89 -15.07
CA ALA A 141 -4.14 -9.39 -13.72
C ALA A 141 -5.25 -10.36 -13.26
N LEU A 142 -5.29 -11.58 -13.81
CA LEU A 142 -6.36 -12.56 -13.60
C LEU A 142 -6.62 -12.90 -12.13
N GLY A 143 -5.57 -12.92 -11.29
CA GLY A 143 -5.72 -13.16 -9.86
C GLY A 143 -6.49 -12.06 -9.14
N LEU A 144 -6.27 -10.80 -9.54
CA LEU A 144 -7.01 -9.66 -9.01
C LEU A 144 -8.46 -9.69 -9.52
N ARG A 145 -8.66 -9.99 -10.82
CA ARG A 145 -9.98 -10.18 -11.41
C ARG A 145 -10.83 -11.22 -10.68
N ALA A 146 -10.21 -12.29 -10.16
CA ALA A 146 -10.90 -13.35 -9.44
C ALA A 146 -11.37 -12.95 -8.03
N ILE A 147 -10.76 -11.93 -7.41
CA ILE A 147 -11.07 -11.50 -6.03
C ILE A 147 -11.78 -10.14 -5.98
N LEU A 148 -11.84 -9.41 -7.10
CA LEU A 148 -12.63 -8.19 -7.18
C LEU A 148 -14.11 -8.51 -6.96
N PRO A 149 -14.82 -7.73 -6.14
CA PRO A 149 -16.28 -7.84 -6.08
C PRO A 149 -16.85 -7.68 -7.48
N GLN A 150 -17.74 -8.60 -7.86
CA GLN A 150 -18.55 -8.40 -9.07
C GLN A 150 -19.39 -7.15 -8.82
N THR A 151 -19.10 -6.08 -9.57
CA THR A 151 -20.08 -5.02 -9.75
C THR A 151 -21.20 -5.66 -10.53
N TRP A 152 -22.33 -5.94 -9.87
CA TRP A 152 -23.56 -6.11 -10.61
C TRP A 152 -23.78 -4.76 -11.28
N ASP A 153 -23.46 -4.69 -12.58
CA ASP A 153 -23.88 -3.57 -13.42
C ASP A 153 -25.40 -3.57 -13.37
N VAL A 154 -25.96 -2.78 -12.45
CA VAL A 154 -27.39 -2.49 -12.47
C VAL A 154 -27.56 -1.55 -13.66
N HIS A 155 -28.19 -2.09 -14.70
CA HIS A 155 -28.67 -1.38 -15.88
C HIS A 155 -29.33 -0.04 -15.55
#